data_AF-A0A954IB42-F1
#
_entry.id   AF-A0A954IB42-F1
#
_cell.length_a   1.000
_cell.length_b   1.000
_cell.length_c   1.000
_cell.angle_alpha   90.00
_cell.angle_beta   90.00
_cell.angle_gamma   90.00
#
_symmetry.space_group_name_H-M   'P 1'
#
loop_
_entity.id
_entity.type
_entity.pdbx_description
1 polymer ?
#
loop_
_entity_poly.entity_id
_entity_poly.type
_entity_poly.pdbx_seq_one_letter_code
_entity_poly.pdbx_strand_id
1 'polypeptide(L)'
;LAPDGRVIALKKLKPKVQAEWVDAVRHALGGNVQRIGNTAELWAAAARARSPRREDPVVQKAFPQLGPGAGLPTDFEIQLQHRKHGGKSHLETKVRWADGSAPTPNPRIPTQLLQTDRAAGNSLCFVDLGIKPGSIQWLASLWPAAQDSFFAAGAQSLMDNLDWWEAAWHHRSFLEPLLDSDTPLRSIGQFLLLCGLAAKEPGEHGLAVDIAIQAIRDGRLGTDNLSAVLSSHVPAGLFNFTRLSKRCRDIAAVSPLHATVIFVAWEKCLAEGIATMDPNAEVPRGFGDILEMLLEIGTELQQGIRNPGAVEYLRRIKGSGKTNKLARQLLRLTSTSTATDSLELAISSRLDLLQAWQQRG
;
A
#
# COMPACT_ATOMS: atom_id res chain seq x y z
N LEU A 1 9.72 -11.85 -16.54
CA LEU A 1 10.81 -12.46 -17.35
C LEU A 1 12.13 -12.17 -16.67
N ALA A 2 12.77 -13.21 -16.12
CA ALA A 2 14.12 -13.09 -15.55
C ALA A 2 15.05 -12.35 -16.53
N PRO A 3 15.95 -11.49 -16.04
CA PRO A 3 16.90 -10.78 -16.91
C PRO A 3 17.81 -11.75 -17.68
N ASP A 4 17.99 -12.95 -17.14
CA ASP A 4 18.84 -13.99 -17.68
C ASP A 4 18.31 -14.51 -19.02
N GLY A 5 19.18 -14.52 -20.02
CA GLY A 5 18.86 -15.04 -21.35
C GLY A 5 18.13 -14.07 -22.28
N ARG A 6 17.78 -12.83 -21.87
CA ARG A 6 17.16 -11.83 -22.77
C ARG A 6 17.96 -11.60 -24.05
N VAL A 7 19.28 -11.43 -23.91
CA VAL A 7 20.19 -11.24 -25.06
C VAL A 7 20.19 -12.46 -25.99
N ILE A 8 20.17 -13.67 -25.43
CA ILE A 8 20.14 -14.92 -26.20
C ILE A 8 18.79 -15.07 -26.92
N ALA A 9 17.68 -14.79 -26.24
CA ALA A 9 16.34 -14.81 -26.81
C ALA A 9 16.20 -13.79 -27.96
N LEU A 10 16.69 -12.56 -27.76
CA LEU A 10 16.71 -11.53 -28.81
C LEU A 10 17.53 -11.93 -30.04
N LYS A 11 18.65 -12.66 -29.85
CA LYS A 11 19.45 -13.21 -30.96
C LYS A 11 18.71 -14.32 -31.73
N LYS A 12 17.87 -15.11 -31.04
CA LYS A 12 17.04 -16.17 -31.65
C LYS A 12 15.82 -15.63 -32.40
N LEU A 13 15.26 -14.50 -31.95
CA LEU A 13 14.17 -13.77 -32.61
C LEU A 13 14.71 -12.97 -33.81
N LYS A 14 15.16 -13.68 -34.86
CA LYS A 14 15.68 -13.06 -36.08
C LYS A 14 14.54 -12.35 -36.84
N PRO A 15 14.79 -11.19 -37.49
CA PRO A 15 13.78 -10.42 -38.24
C PRO A 15 13.12 -11.15 -39.43
N LYS A 16 13.58 -12.36 -39.77
CA LYS A 16 13.08 -13.12 -40.93
C LYS A 16 11.69 -13.73 -40.69
N VAL A 17 11.22 -13.82 -39.44
CA VAL A 17 9.83 -14.20 -39.13
C VAL A 17 9.03 -12.91 -39.00
N GLN A 18 8.38 -12.50 -40.09
CA GLN A 18 7.56 -11.28 -40.14
C GLN A 18 6.16 -11.56 -39.58
N ALA A 19 6.04 -11.62 -38.25
CA ALA A 19 4.76 -11.71 -37.59
C ALA A 19 4.70 -10.73 -36.41
N GLU A 20 3.57 -10.07 -36.23
CA GLU A 20 3.38 -9.04 -35.19
C GLU A 20 3.75 -9.54 -33.78
N TRP A 21 3.43 -10.79 -33.46
CA TRP A 21 3.76 -11.38 -32.16
C TRP A 21 5.28 -11.54 -31.94
N VAL A 22 6.07 -11.72 -33.00
CA VAL A 22 7.54 -11.78 -32.90
C VAL A 22 8.08 -10.41 -32.51
N ASP A 23 7.57 -9.34 -33.11
CA ASP A 23 7.94 -7.97 -32.77
C ASP A 23 7.48 -7.61 -31.36
N ALA A 24 6.27 -7.99 -30.96
CA ALA A 24 5.78 -7.78 -29.60
C ALA A 24 6.66 -8.49 -28.54
N VAL A 25 7.04 -9.76 -28.77
CA VAL A 25 7.97 -10.47 -27.85
C VAL A 25 9.34 -9.81 -27.85
N ARG A 26 9.85 -9.38 -29.01
CA ARG A 26 11.12 -8.65 -29.11
C ARG A 26 11.09 -7.35 -28.30
N HIS A 27 9.99 -6.60 -28.39
CA HIS A 27 9.75 -5.39 -27.60
C HIS A 27 9.69 -5.70 -26.10
N ALA A 28 8.97 -6.74 -25.69
CA ALA A 28 8.87 -7.21 -24.31
C ALA A 28 10.24 -7.53 -23.69
N LEU A 29 11.16 -8.07 -24.50
CA LEU A 29 12.53 -8.40 -24.10
C LEU A 29 13.48 -7.19 -24.06
N GLY A 30 13.00 -5.98 -24.40
CA GLY A 30 13.79 -4.75 -24.44
C GLY A 30 14.42 -4.46 -25.80
N GLY A 31 14.12 -5.25 -26.84
CA GLY A 31 14.57 -4.99 -28.19
C GLY A 31 13.90 -3.78 -28.82
N ASN A 32 14.55 -3.22 -29.84
CA ASN A 32 13.94 -2.20 -30.69
C ASN A 32 13.03 -2.86 -31.73
N VAL A 33 11.86 -2.26 -31.92
CA VAL A 33 10.89 -2.61 -32.96
C VAL A 33 10.69 -1.42 -33.88
N GLN A 34 10.57 -1.67 -35.19
CA GLN A 34 10.39 -0.60 -36.18
C GLN A 34 8.93 -0.17 -36.31
N ARG A 35 7.99 -1.08 -36.04
CA ARG A 35 6.56 -0.83 -36.20
C ARG A 35 5.76 -1.53 -35.10
N ILE A 36 4.81 -0.81 -34.53
CA ILE A 36 3.73 -1.37 -33.72
C ILE A 36 2.64 -1.86 -34.68
N GLY A 37 2.19 -3.10 -34.49
CA GLY A 37 1.07 -3.65 -35.27
C GLY A 37 -0.29 -3.16 -34.77
N ASN A 38 -1.37 -3.83 -35.18
CA ASN A 38 -2.73 -3.37 -34.90
C ASN A 38 -3.37 -4.06 -33.69
N THR A 39 -2.71 -5.07 -33.10
CA THR A 39 -3.26 -5.88 -32.01
C THR A 39 -2.94 -5.23 -30.66
N ALA A 40 -3.80 -4.32 -30.21
CA ALA A 40 -3.66 -3.55 -28.98
C ALA A 40 -3.31 -4.40 -27.75
N GLU A 41 -4.00 -5.52 -27.54
CA GLU A 41 -3.85 -6.39 -26.37
C GLU A 41 -2.46 -7.03 -26.32
N LEU A 42 -1.94 -7.43 -27.47
CA LEU A 42 -0.62 -8.02 -27.62
C LEU A 42 0.47 -7.02 -27.27
N TRP A 43 0.34 -5.77 -27.74
CA TRP A 43 1.31 -4.71 -27.45
C TRP A 43 1.21 -4.19 -26.03
N ALA A 44 0.02 -4.14 -25.44
CA ALA A 44 -0.16 -3.85 -24.02
C ALA A 44 0.54 -4.91 -23.16
N ALA A 45 0.34 -6.20 -23.47
CA ALA A 45 1.03 -7.28 -22.77
C ALA A 45 2.56 -7.18 -22.92
N ALA A 46 3.05 -6.85 -24.13
CA ALA A 46 4.48 -6.66 -24.37
C ALA A 46 5.07 -5.50 -23.57
N ALA A 47 4.40 -4.34 -23.55
CA ALA A 47 4.82 -3.17 -22.76
C ALA A 47 4.88 -3.50 -21.26
N ARG A 48 3.82 -4.13 -20.73
CA ARG A 48 3.73 -4.48 -19.31
C ARG A 48 4.71 -5.58 -18.92
N ALA A 49 5.09 -6.48 -19.83
CA ALA A 49 6.16 -7.44 -19.61
C ALA A 49 7.57 -6.79 -19.61
N ARG A 50 7.78 -5.78 -20.47
CA ARG A 50 9.04 -5.03 -20.58
C ARG A 50 9.33 -4.22 -19.32
N SER A 51 8.35 -3.40 -18.94
CA SER A 51 8.47 -2.43 -17.86
C SER A 51 7.13 -2.29 -17.14
N PRO A 52 6.78 -3.18 -16.20
CA PRO A 52 5.43 -3.25 -15.60
C PRO A 52 4.91 -1.91 -15.06
N ARG A 53 5.81 -1.08 -14.54
CA ARG A 53 5.50 0.18 -13.84
C ARG A 53 6.03 1.44 -14.53
N ARG A 54 6.54 1.34 -15.75
CA ARG A 54 6.97 2.53 -16.52
C ARG A 54 6.02 2.78 -17.66
N GLU A 55 5.97 4.03 -18.09
CA GLU A 55 5.37 4.37 -19.37
C GLU A 55 6.13 3.66 -20.50
N ASP A 56 5.36 3.15 -21.46
CA ASP A 56 5.88 2.68 -22.74
C ASP A 56 5.45 3.68 -23.82
N PRO A 57 6.31 4.65 -24.17
CA PRO A 57 5.91 5.76 -25.05
C PRO A 57 5.58 5.29 -26.46
N VAL A 58 6.11 4.15 -26.89
CA VAL A 58 5.85 3.59 -28.22
C VAL A 58 4.46 2.99 -28.27
N VAL A 59 4.09 2.18 -27.26
CA VAL A 59 2.74 1.60 -27.16
C VAL A 59 1.71 2.68 -26.85
N GLN A 60 2.01 3.65 -25.98
CA GLN A 60 1.11 4.76 -25.68
C GLN A 60 0.85 5.65 -26.91
N LYS A 61 1.86 5.90 -27.73
CA LYS A 61 1.67 6.64 -29.00
C LYS A 61 0.81 5.88 -30.01
N ALA A 62 0.95 4.55 -30.07
CA ALA A 62 0.19 3.72 -31.00
C ALA A 62 -1.27 3.51 -30.57
N PHE A 63 -1.52 3.45 -29.26
CA PHE A 63 -2.83 3.18 -28.69
C PHE A 63 -3.16 4.15 -27.53
N PRO A 64 -3.26 5.46 -27.81
CA PRO A 64 -3.41 6.48 -26.77
C PRO A 64 -4.67 6.32 -25.92
N GLN A 65 -5.71 5.70 -26.47
CA GLN A 65 -7.00 5.47 -25.83
C GLN A 65 -7.00 4.35 -24.78
N LEU A 66 -5.96 3.49 -24.73
CA LEU A 66 -5.94 2.37 -23.78
C LEU A 66 -5.68 2.82 -22.35
N GLY A 67 -4.86 3.85 -22.14
CA GLY A 67 -4.59 4.43 -20.82
C GLY A 67 -3.82 3.51 -19.85
N PRO A 68 -4.02 3.70 -18.52
CA PRO A 68 -3.32 2.94 -17.47
C PRO A 68 -3.49 1.43 -17.58
N GLY A 69 -2.42 0.69 -17.31
CA GLY A 69 -2.39 -0.77 -17.43
C GLY A 69 -2.02 -1.28 -18.83
N ALA A 70 -1.95 -0.40 -19.84
CA ALA A 70 -1.51 -0.73 -21.19
C ALA A 70 -0.19 -0.02 -21.55
N GLY A 71 -0.27 1.19 -22.11
CA GLY A 71 0.89 2.05 -22.40
C GLY A 71 1.39 2.80 -21.17
N LEU A 72 0.47 3.17 -20.27
CA LEU A 72 0.76 3.93 -19.05
C LEU A 72 0.84 3.03 -17.81
N PRO A 73 1.64 3.40 -16.79
CA PRO A 73 1.58 2.75 -15.49
C PRO A 73 0.21 2.99 -14.83
N THR A 74 -0.12 2.15 -13.85
CA THR A 74 -1.33 2.32 -13.05
C THR A 74 -0.94 2.88 -11.69
N ASP A 75 -1.52 4.03 -11.35
CA ASP A 75 -1.44 4.66 -10.04
C ASP A 75 -2.84 5.02 -9.56
N PHE A 76 -3.06 4.98 -8.25
CA PHE A 76 -4.39 5.12 -7.65
C PHE A 76 -4.43 6.23 -6.61
N GLU A 77 -5.58 6.90 -6.56
CA GLU A 77 -6.00 7.78 -5.48
C GLU A 77 -7.17 7.14 -4.73
N ILE A 78 -7.18 7.30 -3.41
CA ILE A 78 -8.27 6.89 -2.54
C ILE A 78 -9.13 8.10 -2.22
N GLN A 79 -10.43 7.98 -2.49
CA GLN A 79 -11.44 8.96 -2.11
C GLN A 79 -12.43 8.33 -1.15
N LEU A 80 -12.70 9.03 -0.06
CA LEU A 80 -13.63 8.60 0.98
C LEU A 80 -14.89 9.45 0.85
N GLN A 81 -16.05 8.82 0.67
CA GLN A 81 -17.31 9.51 0.42
C GLN A 81 -18.39 9.06 1.40
N HIS A 82 -19.08 10.00 2.04
CA HIS A 82 -20.28 9.68 2.80
C HIS A 82 -21.45 9.37 1.86
N ARG A 83 -22.06 8.20 2.00
CA ARG A 83 -23.28 7.81 1.32
C ARG A 83 -24.38 7.51 2.32
N LYS A 84 -25.62 7.83 1.96
CA LYS A 84 -26.80 7.41 2.72
C LYS A 84 -27.40 6.17 2.05
N HIS A 85 -27.58 5.09 2.80
CA HIS A 85 -28.31 3.90 2.38
C HIS A 85 -29.23 3.45 3.50
N GLY A 86 -30.51 3.23 3.19
CA GLY A 86 -31.51 2.84 4.20
C GLY A 86 -31.64 3.82 5.38
N GLY A 87 -31.45 5.12 5.16
CA GLY A 87 -31.47 6.14 6.21
C GLY A 87 -30.21 6.22 7.08
N LYS A 88 -29.23 5.32 6.89
CA LYS A 88 -27.96 5.33 7.59
C LYS A 88 -26.86 5.93 6.71
N SER A 89 -26.05 6.80 7.29
CA SER A 89 -24.82 7.28 6.65
C SER A 89 -23.75 6.20 6.81
N HIS A 90 -23.15 5.76 5.70
CA HIS A 90 -21.96 4.92 5.67
C HIS A 90 -20.90 5.63 4.83
N LEU A 91 -19.64 5.37 5.12
CA LEU A 91 -18.54 5.84 4.27
C LEU A 91 -18.24 4.75 3.26
N GLU A 92 -18.23 5.14 1.99
CA GLU A 92 -17.84 4.32 0.85
C GLU A 92 -16.43 4.70 0.44
N THR A 93 -15.59 3.69 0.20
CA THR A 93 -14.25 3.90 -0.34
C THR A 93 -14.30 3.80 -1.85
N LYS A 94 -13.83 4.85 -2.53
CA LYS A 94 -13.64 4.84 -3.98
C LYS A 94 -12.17 4.89 -4.30
N VAL A 95 -11.73 3.90 -5.07
CA VAL A 95 -10.39 3.89 -5.65
C VAL A 95 -10.50 4.40 -7.08
N ARG A 96 -9.73 5.44 -7.42
CA ARG A 96 -9.70 6.05 -8.76
C ARG A 96 -8.28 6.07 -9.30
N TRP A 97 -8.13 6.26 -10.60
CA TRP A 97 -6.82 6.56 -11.17
C TRP A 97 -6.32 7.92 -10.69
N ALA A 98 -5.04 7.98 -10.32
CA ALA A 98 -4.45 9.19 -9.75
C ALA A 98 -4.39 10.37 -10.74
N ASP A 99 -4.31 10.09 -12.05
CA ASP A 99 -4.32 11.11 -13.10
C ASP A 99 -5.73 11.60 -13.46
N GLY A 100 -6.77 11.05 -12.80
CA GLY A 100 -8.17 11.34 -13.10
C GLY A 100 -8.63 10.82 -14.47
N SER A 101 -7.78 10.09 -15.20
CA SER A 101 -8.17 9.47 -16.46
C SER A 101 -9.23 8.41 -16.17
N ALA A 102 -10.31 8.39 -16.94
CA ALA A 102 -11.33 7.36 -16.87
C ALA A 102 -11.46 6.64 -18.22
N PRO A 103 -10.35 6.08 -18.77
CA PRO A 103 -10.47 5.33 -20.01
C PRO A 103 -11.38 4.14 -19.78
N THR A 104 -12.22 3.82 -20.76
CA THR A 104 -13.00 2.60 -20.76
C THR A 104 -12.02 1.42 -20.79
N PRO A 105 -11.90 0.62 -19.72
CA PRO A 105 -10.92 -0.46 -19.67
C PRO A 105 -11.27 -1.49 -20.73
N ASN A 106 -10.25 -2.02 -21.42
CA ASN A 106 -10.45 -3.10 -22.36
C ASN A 106 -10.41 -4.43 -21.60
N PRO A 107 -11.51 -5.18 -21.49
CA PRO A 107 -11.55 -6.45 -20.74
C PRO A 107 -10.66 -7.53 -21.36
N ARG A 108 -10.20 -7.35 -22.61
CA ARG A 108 -9.24 -8.24 -23.27
C ARG A 108 -7.79 -7.98 -22.85
N ILE A 109 -7.53 -6.91 -22.11
CA ILE A 109 -6.24 -6.58 -21.53
C ILE A 109 -6.27 -7.04 -20.06
N PRO A 110 -5.61 -8.15 -19.68
CA PRO A 110 -5.73 -8.71 -18.33
C PRO A 110 -5.35 -7.74 -17.20
N THR A 111 -4.41 -6.85 -17.47
CA THR A 111 -3.93 -5.82 -16.53
C THR A 111 -4.98 -4.74 -16.24
N GLN A 112 -6.01 -4.62 -17.08
CA GLN A 112 -7.13 -3.70 -16.96
C GLN A 112 -8.42 -4.38 -16.49
N LEU A 113 -8.45 -5.72 -16.40
CA LEU A 113 -9.66 -6.47 -16.07
C LEU A 113 -10.22 -6.08 -14.70
N LEU A 114 -9.36 -5.91 -13.69
CA LEU A 114 -9.78 -5.47 -12.35
C LEU A 114 -10.22 -3.99 -12.30
N GLN A 115 -10.24 -3.28 -13.44
CA GLN A 115 -10.62 -1.86 -13.52
C GLN A 115 -11.96 -1.64 -14.19
N THR A 116 -12.54 -2.64 -14.86
CA THR A 116 -13.80 -2.48 -15.62
C THR A 116 -14.94 -1.94 -14.76
N ASP A 117 -15.10 -2.45 -13.55
CA ASP A 117 -16.18 -2.00 -12.67
C ASP A 117 -15.92 -0.61 -12.07
N ARG A 118 -14.64 -0.28 -11.80
CA ARG A 118 -14.25 1.06 -11.33
C ARG A 118 -14.53 2.14 -12.36
N ALA A 119 -14.33 1.86 -13.63
CA ALA A 119 -14.61 2.78 -14.73
C ALA A 119 -16.09 3.15 -14.82
N ALA A 120 -16.98 2.24 -14.43
CA ALA A 120 -18.42 2.48 -14.36
C ALA A 120 -18.84 3.28 -13.11
N GLY A 121 -17.88 3.68 -12.27
CA GLY A 121 -18.15 4.36 -11.00
C GLY A 121 -18.71 3.43 -9.91
N ASN A 122 -18.68 2.12 -10.16
CA ASN A 122 -19.10 1.11 -9.20
C ASN A 122 -17.95 0.75 -8.27
N SER A 123 -18.30 0.44 -7.03
CA SER A 123 -17.37 -0.19 -6.10
C SER A 123 -17.23 -1.66 -6.48
N LEU A 124 -16.00 -2.18 -6.48
CA LEU A 124 -15.77 -3.61 -6.70
C LEU A 124 -16.32 -4.37 -5.49
N CYS A 125 -17.40 -5.12 -5.71
CA CYS A 125 -17.93 -5.98 -4.67
C CYS A 125 -17.08 -7.25 -4.61
N PHE A 126 -16.88 -7.79 -3.41
CA PHE A 126 -16.20 -9.09 -3.24
C PHE A 126 -16.94 -10.24 -3.94
N VAL A 127 -18.25 -10.08 -4.20
CA VAL A 127 -19.03 -11.02 -5.02
C VAL A 127 -18.52 -11.06 -6.46
N ASP A 128 -18.08 -9.92 -7.02
CA ASP A 128 -17.57 -9.80 -8.39
C ASP A 128 -16.21 -10.51 -8.56
N LEU A 129 -15.43 -10.56 -7.48
CA LEU A 129 -14.08 -11.14 -7.44
C LEU A 129 -14.05 -12.60 -6.97
N GLY A 130 -15.17 -13.08 -6.41
CA GLY A 130 -15.35 -14.42 -5.87
C GLY A 130 -15.18 -14.48 -4.35
N ILE A 131 -16.05 -15.27 -3.72
CA ILE A 131 -16.14 -15.41 -2.26
C ILE A 131 -15.24 -16.50 -1.65
N LYS A 132 -14.31 -17.05 -2.45
CA LYS A 132 -13.41 -18.13 -2.05
C LYS A 132 -11.96 -17.65 -2.10
N PRO A 133 -11.10 -18.02 -1.13
CA PRO A 133 -9.68 -17.65 -1.15
C PRO A 133 -8.99 -17.98 -2.48
N GLY A 134 -9.23 -19.16 -3.04
CA GLY A 134 -8.65 -19.58 -4.32
C GLY A 134 -9.04 -18.70 -5.51
N SER A 135 -10.22 -18.09 -5.51
CA SER A 135 -10.64 -17.14 -6.54
C SER A 135 -9.82 -15.85 -6.48
N ILE A 136 -9.62 -15.31 -5.27
CA ILE A 136 -8.78 -14.13 -5.07
C ILE A 136 -7.32 -14.43 -5.41
N GLN A 137 -6.80 -15.58 -4.97
CA GLN A 137 -5.43 -16.02 -5.29
C GLN A 137 -5.21 -16.16 -6.80
N TRP A 138 -6.22 -16.66 -7.53
CA TRP A 138 -6.16 -16.71 -8.99
C TRP A 138 -6.06 -15.31 -9.61
N LEU A 139 -6.81 -14.32 -9.09
CA LEU A 139 -6.70 -12.93 -9.55
C LEU A 139 -5.30 -12.34 -9.33
N ALA A 140 -4.64 -12.67 -8.22
CA ALA A 140 -3.26 -12.24 -7.95
C ALA A 140 -2.27 -12.75 -9.01
N SER A 141 -2.59 -13.85 -9.70
CA SER A 141 -1.76 -14.46 -10.75
C SER A 141 -1.91 -13.80 -12.13
N LEU A 142 -2.89 -12.91 -12.33
CA LEU A 142 -3.13 -12.27 -13.63
C LEU A 142 -1.97 -11.35 -14.04
N TRP A 143 -1.38 -10.62 -13.09
CA TRP A 143 -0.24 -9.74 -13.34
C TRP A 143 0.69 -9.63 -12.12
N PRO A 144 1.44 -10.70 -11.79
CA PRO A 144 2.26 -10.75 -10.57
C PRO A 144 3.37 -9.70 -10.55
N ALA A 145 3.82 -9.24 -11.73
CA ALA A 145 4.88 -8.23 -11.83
C ALA A 145 4.43 -6.81 -11.42
N ALA A 146 3.12 -6.52 -11.42
CA ALA A 146 2.56 -5.26 -10.94
C ALA A 146 1.12 -5.47 -10.44
N GLN A 147 1.01 -5.70 -9.13
CA GLN A 147 -0.23 -6.04 -8.46
C GLN A 147 -1.01 -4.81 -7.95
N ASP A 148 -0.65 -3.58 -8.34
CA ASP A 148 -1.30 -2.36 -7.88
C ASP A 148 -2.83 -2.39 -8.09
N SER A 149 -3.31 -2.91 -9.23
CA SER A 149 -4.74 -3.13 -9.52
C SER A 149 -5.41 -4.13 -8.57
N PHE A 150 -4.67 -5.17 -8.19
CA PHE A 150 -5.13 -6.18 -7.25
C PHE A 150 -5.16 -5.63 -5.82
N PHE A 151 -4.14 -4.86 -5.42
CA PHE A 151 -4.11 -4.19 -4.13
C PHE A 151 -5.18 -3.11 -4.00
N ALA A 152 -5.47 -2.38 -5.09
CA ALA A 152 -6.61 -1.46 -5.13
C ALA A 152 -7.94 -2.19 -4.86
N ALA A 153 -8.09 -3.43 -5.34
CA ALA A 153 -9.31 -4.21 -5.12
C ALA A 153 -9.40 -4.66 -3.66
N GLY A 154 -8.31 -5.23 -3.14
CA GLY A 154 -8.23 -5.60 -1.74
C GLY A 154 -8.45 -4.43 -0.80
N ALA A 155 -7.85 -3.27 -1.09
CA ALA A 155 -7.98 -2.10 -0.24
C ALA A 155 -9.44 -1.65 -0.13
N GLN A 156 -10.16 -1.60 -1.26
CA GLN A 156 -11.58 -1.30 -1.27
C GLN A 156 -12.37 -2.35 -0.47
N SER A 157 -12.14 -3.64 -0.73
CA SER A 157 -12.86 -4.74 -0.07
C SER A 157 -12.62 -4.80 1.45
N LEU A 158 -11.39 -4.57 1.92
CA LEU A 158 -11.09 -4.53 3.36
C LEU A 158 -11.66 -3.27 4.01
N MET A 159 -11.57 -2.13 3.33
CA MET A 159 -12.06 -0.85 3.85
C MET A 159 -13.57 -0.86 4.03
N ASP A 160 -14.30 -1.35 3.02
CA ASP A 160 -15.76 -1.48 3.08
C ASP A 160 -16.20 -2.51 4.14
N ASN A 161 -15.32 -3.43 4.56
CA ASN A 161 -15.57 -4.46 5.58
C ASN A 161 -15.15 -4.05 7.01
N LEU A 162 -14.50 -2.90 7.22
CA LEU A 162 -13.96 -2.52 8.56
C LEU A 162 -15.05 -2.49 9.65
N ASP A 163 -16.23 -1.97 9.30
CA ASP A 163 -17.38 -1.81 10.19
C ASP A 163 -18.67 -2.46 9.63
N TRP A 164 -18.58 -3.17 8.51
CA TRP A 164 -19.71 -3.95 7.99
C TRP A 164 -20.05 -5.11 8.93
N TRP A 165 -21.27 -5.61 8.89
CA TRP A 165 -21.74 -6.63 9.84
C TRP A 165 -21.35 -8.06 9.41
N GLU A 166 -21.17 -8.31 8.11
CA GLU A 166 -20.75 -9.63 7.61
C GLU A 166 -19.26 -9.90 7.85
N ALA A 167 -18.87 -11.17 7.90
CA ALA A 167 -17.48 -11.57 8.04
C ALA A 167 -16.97 -12.15 6.71
N ALA A 168 -16.13 -11.38 6.01
CA ALA A 168 -15.59 -11.74 4.71
C ALA A 168 -14.16 -12.32 4.82
N TRP A 169 -14.01 -13.48 5.46
CA TRP A 169 -12.70 -14.09 5.80
C TRP A 169 -11.74 -14.30 4.62
N HIS A 170 -12.27 -14.39 3.40
CA HIS A 170 -11.50 -14.60 2.19
C HIS A 170 -10.67 -13.37 1.77
N HIS A 171 -11.03 -12.17 2.25
CA HIS A 171 -10.32 -10.92 1.97
C HIS A 171 -8.85 -10.92 2.40
N ARG A 172 -8.48 -11.73 3.40
CA ARG A 172 -7.06 -11.92 3.78
C ARG A 172 -6.17 -12.30 2.58
N SER A 173 -6.73 -12.96 1.57
CA SER A 173 -6.01 -13.40 0.37
C SER A 173 -5.47 -12.23 -0.47
N PHE A 174 -6.02 -11.01 -0.30
CA PHE A 174 -5.46 -9.80 -0.92
C PHE A 174 -4.13 -9.37 -0.32
N LEU A 175 -3.88 -9.72 0.95
CA LEU A 175 -2.65 -9.37 1.66
C LEU A 175 -1.51 -10.33 1.34
N GLU A 176 -1.81 -11.59 0.98
CA GLU A 176 -0.82 -12.66 0.78
C GLU A 176 0.36 -12.26 -0.13
N PRO A 177 0.17 -11.56 -1.27
CA PRO A 177 1.31 -11.20 -2.11
C PRO A 177 2.31 -10.22 -1.47
N LEU A 178 1.91 -9.49 -0.42
CA LEU A 178 2.80 -8.59 0.31
C LEU A 178 3.78 -9.34 1.23
N LEU A 179 3.57 -10.63 1.49
CA LEU A 179 4.55 -11.50 2.18
C LEU A 179 5.81 -11.72 1.35
N ASP A 180 5.72 -11.65 0.03
CA ASP A 180 6.88 -11.76 -0.85
C ASP A 180 7.74 -10.49 -0.72
N SER A 181 9.02 -10.67 -0.36
CA SER A 181 9.98 -9.58 -0.21
C SER A 181 10.26 -8.83 -1.51
N ASP A 182 10.00 -9.45 -2.66
CA ASP A 182 10.19 -8.84 -3.98
C ASP A 182 8.97 -8.04 -4.44
N THR A 183 7.83 -8.17 -3.76
CA THR A 183 6.63 -7.38 -4.03
C THR A 183 6.81 -5.96 -3.50
N PRO A 184 6.84 -4.92 -4.36
CA PRO A 184 7.03 -3.56 -3.91
C PRO A 184 5.82 -3.04 -3.12
N LEU A 185 6.07 -2.51 -1.93
CA LEU A 185 5.05 -1.90 -1.08
C LEU A 185 4.82 -0.43 -1.46
N ARG A 186 4.17 -0.20 -2.61
CA ARG A 186 3.81 1.15 -3.12
C ARG A 186 2.62 1.74 -2.36
N SER A 187 2.23 2.99 -2.65
CA SER A 187 1.15 3.72 -1.95
C SER A 187 -0.13 2.89 -1.76
N ILE A 188 -0.63 2.25 -2.83
CA ILE A 188 -1.85 1.44 -2.74
C ILE A 188 -1.66 0.16 -1.91
N GLY A 189 -0.46 -0.43 -1.94
CA GLY A 189 -0.11 -1.58 -1.09
C GLY A 189 0.04 -1.19 0.38
N GLN A 190 0.59 0.00 0.66
CA GLN A 190 0.65 0.57 2.01
C GLN A 190 -0.76 0.85 2.54
N PHE A 191 -1.65 1.39 1.70
CA PHE A 191 -3.04 1.63 2.09
C PHE A 191 -3.77 0.31 2.36
N LEU A 192 -3.61 -0.70 1.51
CA LEU A 192 -4.11 -2.05 1.77
C LEU A 192 -3.58 -2.62 3.11
N LEU A 193 -2.29 -2.45 3.38
CA LEU A 193 -1.69 -2.87 4.66
C LEU A 193 -2.34 -2.14 5.85
N LEU A 194 -2.55 -0.82 5.75
CA LEU A 194 -3.24 -0.04 6.78
C LEU A 194 -4.68 -0.55 7.01
N CYS A 195 -5.43 -0.85 5.95
CA CYS A 195 -6.75 -1.48 6.04
C CYS A 195 -6.67 -2.84 6.77
N GLY A 196 -5.69 -3.67 6.43
CA GLY A 196 -5.42 -4.95 7.12
C GLY A 196 -5.14 -4.77 8.61
N LEU A 197 -4.31 -3.81 8.99
CA LEU A 197 -4.01 -3.52 10.41
C LEU A 197 -5.24 -3.03 11.19
N ALA A 198 -6.18 -2.38 10.51
CA ALA A 198 -7.43 -1.91 11.13
C ALA A 198 -8.57 -2.95 11.11
N ALA A 199 -8.37 -4.07 10.41
CA ALA A 199 -9.38 -5.10 10.23
C ALA A 199 -9.84 -5.70 11.56
N LYS A 200 -11.15 -6.00 11.63
CA LYS A 200 -11.75 -6.72 12.78
C LYS A 200 -11.40 -8.22 12.77
N GLU A 201 -11.21 -8.78 11.58
CA GLU A 201 -11.09 -10.23 11.37
C GLU A 201 -9.66 -10.70 11.72
N PRO A 202 -9.48 -11.70 12.60
CA PRO A 202 -8.18 -12.21 13.03
C PRO A 202 -7.21 -12.63 11.93
N GLY A 203 -7.69 -13.30 10.88
CA GLY A 203 -6.87 -13.71 9.74
C GLY A 203 -6.33 -12.52 8.94
N GLU A 204 -7.13 -11.49 8.72
CA GLU A 204 -6.74 -10.24 8.03
C GLU A 204 -5.69 -9.46 8.85
N HIS A 205 -5.99 -9.11 10.10
CA HIS A 205 -5.07 -8.28 10.87
C HIS A 205 -3.84 -9.04 11.36
N GLY A 206 -3.94 -10.34 11.62
CA GLY A 206 -2.78 -11.19 11.95
C GLY A 206 -1.79 -11.21 10.80
N LEU A 207 -2.28 -11.48 9.58
CA LEU A 207 -1.44 -11.47 8.38
C LEU A 207 -0.87 -10.07 8.09
N ALA A 208 -1.64 -9.00 8.30
CA ALA A 208 -1.16 -7.63 8.15
C ALA A 208 -0.01 -7.30 9.14
N VAL A 209 -0.08 -7.78 10.38
CA VAL A 209 1.02 -7.64 11.36
C VAL A 209 2.26 -8.36 10.86
N ASP A 210 2.15 -9.62 10.42
CA ASP A 210 3.28 -10.39 9.88
C ASP A 210 3.93 -9.71 8.67
N ILE A 211 3.11 -9.17 7.76
CA ILE A 211 3.57 -8.40 6.60
C ILE A 211 4.30 -7.13 7.04
N ALA A 212 3.76 -6.37 8.00
CA ALA A 212 4.39 -5.14 8.48
C ALA A 212 5.76 -5.43 9.12
N ILE A 213 5.85 -6.50 9.93
CA ILE A 213 7.11 -6.97 10.52
C ILE A 213 8.12 -7.31 9.44
N GLN A 214 7.73 -8.16 8.48
CA GLN A 214 8.62 -8.57 7.40
C GLN A 214 9.02 -7.39 6.51
N ALA A 215 8.09 -6.49 6.20
CA ALA A 215 8.35 -5.30 5.38
C ALA A 215 9.26 -4.28 6.07
N ILE A 216 9.20 -4.15 7.40
CA ILE A 216 10.17 -3.35 8.16
C ILE A 216 11.55 -3.99 8.09
N ARG A 217 11.61 -5.31 8.31
CA ARG A 217 12.85 -6.07 8.27
C ARG A 217 13.55 -6.00 6.91
N ASP A 218 12.79 -6.14 5.83
CA ASP A 218 13.31 -6.07 4.45
C ASP A 218 13.42 -4.65 3.88
N GLY A 219 12.97 -3.65 4.63
CA GLY A 219 13.10 -2.23 4.31
C GLY A 219 12.07 -1.71 3.30
N ARG A 220 11.07 -2.51 2.90
CA ARG A 220 9.92 -2.04 2.11
C ARG A 220 8.99 -1.12 2.88
N LEU A 221 8.92 -1.26 4.21
CA LEU A 221 8.18 -0.37 5.11
C LEU A 221 9.16 0.34 6.05
N GLY A 222 9.08 1.66 6.11
CA GLY A 222 9.91 2.50 6.96
C GLY A 222 9.11 3.68 7.51
N THR A 223 9.80 4.58 8.21
CA THR A 223 9.16 5.73 8.84
C THR A 223 8.46 6.64 7.82
N ASP A 224 9.09 6.91 6.68
CA ASP A 224 8.59 7.88 5.70
C ASP A 224 7.31 7.42 4.99
N ASN A 225 7.30 6.17 4.50
CA ASN A 225 6.14 5.67 3.78
C ASN A 225 5.00 5.24 4.71
N LEU A 226 5.31 4.73 5.91
CA LEU A 226 4.29 4.50 6.94
C LEU A 226 3.69 5.82 7.43
N SER A 227 4.49 6.87 7.66
CA SER A 227 3.93 8.19 8.02
C SER A 227 3.08 8.76 6.91
N ALA A 228 3.50 8.63 5.65
CA ALA A 228 2.74 9.14 4.52
C ALA A 228 1.34 8.52 4.45
N VAL A 229 1.24 7.18 4.51
CA VAL A 229 -0.07 6.49 4.46
C VAL A 229 -0.92 6.81 5.69
N LEU A 230 -0.32 6.91 6.87
CA LEU A 230 -1.05 7.30 8.09
C LEU A 230 -1.58 8.73 7.97
N SER A 231 -0.72 9.71 7.66
CA SER A 231 -1.08 11.12 7.53
C SER A 231 -2.16 11.36 6.47
N SER A 232 -2.14 10.61 5.37
CA SER A 232 -3.14 10.77 4.30
C SER A 232 -4.51 10.20 4.63
N HIS A 233 -4.60 9.14 5.45
CA HIS A 233 -5.85 8.38 5.58
C HIS A 233 -6.42 8.33 7.00
N VAL A 234 -5.58 8.40 8.03
CA VAL A 234 -6.05 8.42 9.41
C VAL A 234 -6.96 9.62 9.74
N PRO A 235 -6.67 10.85 9.28
CA PRO A 235 -7.50 12.02 9.60
C PRO A 235 -8.96 11.92 9.13
N ALA A 236 -9.25 11.02 8.19
CA ALA A 236 -10.62 10.77 7.75
C ALA A 236 -11.49 10.12 8.83
N GLY A 237 -10.91 9.67 9.96
CA GLY A 237 -11.65 9.16 11.11
C GLY A 237 -12.27 7.78 10.90
N LEU A 238 -11.82 7.04 9.88
CA LEU A 238 -12.38 5.73 9.51
C LEU A 238 -11.74 4.56 10.25
N PHE A 239 -10.52 4.76 10.73
CA PHE A 239 -9.77 3.70 11.37
C PHE A 239 -10.01 3.66 12.87
N ASN A 240 -10.29 2.47 13.38
CA ASN A 240 -10.42 2.27 14.81
C ASN A 240 -9.05 2.35 15.49
N PHE A 241 -8.83 3.41 16.27
CA PHE A 241 -7.56 3.65 16.96
C PHE A 241 -7.21 2.61 18.04
N THR A 242 -8.20 2.01 18.68
CA THR A 242 -7.95 0.91 19.62
C THR A 242 -7.42 -0.33 18.91
N ARG A 243 -7.93 -0.65 17.71
CA ARG A 243 -7.41 -1.76 16.89
C ARG A 243 -5.99 -1.44 16.39
N LEU A 244 -5.80 -0.27 15.79
CA LEU A 244 -4.51 0.14 15.24
C LEU A 244 -3.41 0.17 16.32
N SER A 245 -3.69 0.78 17.48
CA SER A 245 -2.72 0.83 18.59
C SER A 245 -2.28 -0.56 19.03
N LYS A 246 -3.22 -1.51 19.19
CA LYS A 246 -2.90 -2.90 19.52
C LYS A 246 -1.96 -3.54 18.51
N ARG A 247 -2.24 -3.40 17.21
CA ARG A 247 -1.38 -3.99 16.16
C ARG A 247 -0.03 -3.32 16.05
N CYS A 248 0.03 -2.01 16.24
CA CYS A 248 1.29 -1.28 16.28
C CYS A 248 2.15 -1.71 17.48
N ARG A 249 1.56 -2.09 18.62
CA ARG A 249 2.29 -2.69 19.76
C ARG A 249 2.83 -4.08 19.41
N ASP A 250 2.01 -4.92 18.77
CA ASP A 250 2.43 -6.26 18.34
C ASP A 250 3.66 -6.15 17.40
N ILE A 251 3.66 -5.18 16.49
CA ILE A 251 4.78 -4.89 15.58
C ILE A 251 5.99 -4.34 16.36
N ALA A 252 5.78 -3.33 17.22
CA ALA A 252 6.85 -2.68 17.97
C ALA A 252 7.59 -3.65 18.90
N ALA A 253 6.90 -4.63 19.48
CA ALA A 253 7.46 -5.62 20.39
C ALA A 253 8.47 -6.57 19.72
N VAL A 254 8.56 -6.61 18.38
CA VAL A 254 9.47 -7.51 17.67
C VAL A 254 10.94 -7.12 17.84
N SER A 255 11.26 -5.82 17.71
CA SER A 255 12.61 -5.32 17.93
C SER A 255 12.65 -3.79 18.03
N PRO A 256 13.75 -3.20 18.54
CA PRO A 256 13.90 -1.74 18.59
C PRO A 256 13.73 -1.05 17.24
N LEU A 257 14.11 -1.71 16.13
CA LEU A 257 13.89 -1.18 14.77
C LEU A 257 12.39 -0.99 14.49
N HIS A 258 11.57 -2.00 14.80
CA HIS A 258 10.13 -1.95 14.58
C HIS A 258 9.48 -0.89 15.46
N ALA A 259 9.86 -0.85 16.74
CA ALA A 259 9.43 0.17 17.68
C ALA A 259 9.74 1.59 17.17
N THR A 260 10.96 1.85 16.70
CA THR A 260 11.35 3.15 16.12
C THR A 260 10.52 3.49 14.88
N VAL A 261 10.32 2.53 13.96
CA VAL A 261 9.52 2.77 12.74
C VAL A 261 8.09 3.20 13.10
N ILE A 262 7.44 2.46 14.01
CA ILE A 262 6.08 2.75 14.47
C ILE A 262 6.03 4.11 15.18
N PHE A 263 6.95 4.36 16.12
CA PHE A 263 6.96 5.60 16.91
C PHE A 263 7.12 6.84 16.04
N VAL A 264 8.14 6.86 15.17
CA VAL A 264 8.43 8.01 14.32
C VAL A 264 7.36 8.20 13.24
N ALA A 265 6.78 7.11 12.71
CA ALA A 265 5.72 7.23 11.72
C ALA A 265 4.45 7.88 12.32
N TRP A 266 4.05 7.45 13.52
CA TRP A 266 2.92 8.05 14.22
C TRP A 266 3.21 9.47 14.69
N GLU A 267 4.43 9.75 15.15
CA GLU A 267 4.87 11.12 15.47
C GLU A 267 4.71 12.06 14.27
N LYS A 268 5.14 11.65 13.07
CA LYS A 268 4.90 12.42 11.84
C LYS A 268 3.41 12.53 11.51
N CYS A 269 2.63 11.45 11.68
CA CYS A 269 1.18 11.47 11.51
C CYS A 269 0.48 12.47 12.45
N LEU A 270 0.95 12.63 13.69
CA LEU A 270 0.43 13.64 14.60
C LEU A 270 0.62 15.06 14.03
N ALA A 271 1.81 15.32 13.48
CA ALA A 271 2.18 16.63 12.96
C ALA A 271 1.54 16.97 11.61
N GLU A 272 1.44 16.01 10.71
CA GLU A 272 1.11 16.22 9.30
C GLU A 272 -0.29 15.76 8.92
N GLY A 273 -0.88 14.84 9.69
CA GLY A 273 -2.23 14.33 9.46
C GLY A 273 -3.22 14.82 10.50
N ILE A 274 -3.01 14.48 11.77
CA ILE A 274 -4.00 14.79 12.82
C ILE A 274 -4.06 16.30 13.08
N ALA A 275 -2.92 16.99 13.10
CA ALA A 275 -2.88 18.44 13.33
C ALA A 275 -3.53 19.27 12.21
N THR A 276 -3.76 18.69 11.03
CA THR A 276 -4.45 19.35 9.91
C THR A 276 -5.96 19.17 9.96
N MET A 277 -6.48 18.37 10.90
CA MET A 277 -7.91 18.32 11.18
C MET A 277 -8.39 19.67 11.73
N ASP A 278 -9.69 19.95 11.63
CA ASP A 278 -10.27 21.18 12.18
C ASP A 278 -9.83 21.36 13.65
N PRO A 279 -9.14 22.46 14.00
CA PRO A 279 -8.62 22.68 15.36
C PRO A 279 -9.73 22.78 16.41
N ASN A 280 -10.98 23.02 15.99
CA ASN A 280 -12.15 23.02 16.87
C ASN A 280 -12.86 21.66 16.93
N ALA A 281 -12.46 20.68 16.11
CA ALA A 281 -13.02 19.35 16.18
C ALA A 281 -12.64 18.67 17.49
N GLU A 282 -13.57 17.85 17.99
CA GLU A 282 -13.30 17.00 19.14
C GLU A 282 -12.16 16.02 18.83
N VAL A 283 -11.36 15.71 19.85
CA VAL A 283 -10.32 14.70 19.74
C VAL A 283 -10.96 13.37 19.31
N PRO A 284 -10.47 12.71 18.25
CA PRO A 284 -11.13 11.52 17.74
C PRO A 284 -11.27 10.42 18.80
N ARG A 285 -12.35 9.66 18.71
CA ARG A 285 -12.61 8.54 19.62
C ARG A 285 -11.48 7.51 19.56
N GLY A 286 -11.05 7.01 20.73
CA GLY A 286 -9.99 6.01 20.84
C GLY A 286 -8.57 6.56 20.63
N PHE A 287 -8.41 7.86 20.36
CA PHE A 287 -7.08 8.46 20.14
C PHE A 287 -6.16 8.38 21.37
N GLY A 288 -6.75 8.29 22.57
CA GLY A 288 -6.00 8.02 23.80
C GLY A 288 -5.19 6.72 23.73
N ASP A 289 -5.66 5.69 23.01
CA ASP A 289 -4.94 4.42 22.88
C ASP A 289 -3.66 4.56 22.02
N ILE A 290 -3.68 5.48 21.04
CA ILE A 290 -2.50 5.82 20.24
C ILE A 290 -1.47 6.56 21.09
N LEU A 291 -1.91 7.54 21.90
CA LEU A 291 -0.99 8.26 22.78
C LEU A 291 -0.40 7.36 23.88
N GLU A 292 -1.18 6.41 24.39
CA GLU A 292 -0.70 5.41 25.36
C GLU A 292 0.33 4.49 24.73
N MET A 293 0.07 4.00 23.52
CA MET A 293 1.05 3.23 22.74
C MET A 293 2.34 4.01 22.51
N LEU A 294 2.24 5.26 22.05
CA LEU A 294 3.42 6.10 21.83
C LEU A 294 4.19 6.33 23.13
N LEU A 295 3.50 6.52 24.26
CA LEU A 295 4.16 6.72 25.56
C LEU A 295 4.95 5.48 25.98
N GLU A 296 4.39 4.31 25.80
CA GLU A 296 5.04 3.04 26.14
C GLU A 296 6.26 2.80 25.24
N ILE A 297 6.09 2.90 23.92
CA ILE A 297 7.20 2.75 22.97
C ILE A 297 8.29 3.81 23.21
N GLY A 298 7.91 5.07 23.42
CA GLY A 298 8.86 6.15 23.69
C GLY A 298 9.61 5.97 25.01
N THR A 299 8.97 5.39 26.03
CA THR A 299 9.64 5.07 27.30
C THR A 299 10.67 3.96 27.11
N GLU A 300 10.31 2.90 26.38
CA GLU A 300 11.21 1.77 26.07
C GLU A 300 12.42 2.22 25.24
N LEU A 301 12.18 3.03 24.21
CA LEU A 301 13.22 3.60 23.36
C LEU A 301 14.01 4.74 24.02
N GLN A 302 13.58 5.21 25.20
CA GLN A 302 14.06 6.44 25.83
C GLN A 302 14.06 7.63 24.85
N GLN A 303 12.97 7.74 24.10
CA GLN A 303 12.76 8.72 23.05
C GLN A 303 11.49 9.54 23.34
N GLY A 304 11.67 10.86 23.47
CA GLY A 304 10.57 11.82 23.46
C GLY A 304 10.16 12.24 22.06
N ILE A 305 9.03 12.95 21.97
CA ILE A 305 8.57 13.57 20.72
C ILE A 305 9.54 14.70 20.32
N ARG A 306 10.09 14.63 19.12
CA ARG A 306 11.04 15.57 18.49
C ARG A 306 10.39 16.44 17.42
N ASN A 307 9.36 15.96 16.73
CA ASN A 307 8.69 16.68 15.67
C ASN A 307 7.96 17.91 16.25
N PRO A 308 8.34 19.15 15.86
CA PRO A 308 7.73 20.36 16.42
C PRO A 308 6.22 20.46 16.21
N GLY A 309 5.72 19.98 15.06
CA GLY A 309 4.28 19.97 14.76
C GLY A 309 3.52 19.00 15.68
N ALA A 310 4.11 17.85 15.98
CA ALA A 310 3.53 16.89 16.93
C ALA A 310 3.52 17.45 18.36
N VAL A 311 4.63 18.08 18.78
CA VAL A 311 4.72 18.77 20.08
C VAL A 311 3.63 19.85 20.21
N GLU A 312 3.48 20.67 19.19
CA GLU A 312 2.48 21.73 19.15
C GLU A 312 1.05 21.16 19.21
N TYR A 313 0.77 20.10 18.44
CA TYR A 313 -0.52 19.40 18.50
C TYR A 313 -0.82 18.85 19.89
N LEU A 314 0.13 18.16 20.53
CA LEU A 314 -0.04 17.59 21.86
C LEU A 314 -0.30 18.66 22.93
N ARG A 315 0.30 19.85 22.82
CA ARG A 315 0.04 20.99 23.73
C ARG A 315 -1.37 21.57 23.61
N ARG A 316 -2.00 21.44 22.44
CA ARG A 316 -3.36 21.91 22.19
C ARG A 316 -4.42 21.02 22.81
N ILE A 317 -4.11 19.76 23.11
CA ILE A 317 -5.04 18.85 23.79
C ILE A 317 -5.29 19.38 25.21
N LYS A 318 -6.50 19.89 25.46
CA LYS A 318 -6.94 20.41 26.77
C LYS A 318 -7.95 19.48 27.45
N GLY A 319 -8.32 19.81 28.69
CA GLY A 319 -9.29 19.06 29.51
C GLY A 319 -8.66 18.30 30.68
N SER A 320 -9.43 17.46 31.37
CA SER A 320 -8.98 16.67 32.54
C SER A 320 -8.94 15.15 32.29
N GLY A 321 -9.28 14.69 31.07
CA GLY A 321 -9.38 13.28 30.72
C GLY A 321 -8.04 12.56 30.49
N LYS A 322 -8.11 11.22 30.33
CA LYS A 322 -6.95 10.32 30.09
C LYS A 322 -6.06 10.82 28.94
N THR A 323 -6.65 11.25 27.83
CA THR A 323 -5.92 11.72 26.64
C THR A 323 -5.02 12.92 26.93
N ASN A 324 -5.50 13.94 27.65
CA ASN A 324 -4.67 15.08 28.05
C ASN A 324 -3.55 14.66 29.02
N LYS A 325 -3.82 13.73 29.95
CA LYS A 325 -2.78 13.20 30.84
C LYS A 325 -1.65 12.52 30.04
N LEU A 326 -2.01 11.67 29.08
CA LEU A 326 -1.05 10.99 28.20
C LEU A 326 -0.26 11.98 27.34
N ALA A 327 -0.92 12.97 26.74
CA ALA A 327 -0.25 14.01 25.97
C ALA A 327 0.81 14.76 26.80
N ARG A 328 0.48 15.13 28.05
CA ARG A 328 1.44 15.76 28.98
C ARG A 328 2.59 14.85 29.37
N GLN A 329 2.36 13.54 29.50
CA GLN A 329 3.41 12.57 29.79
C GLN A 329 4.36 12.41 28.61
N LEU A 330 3.84 12.31 27.39
CA LEU A 330 4.63 12.28 26.16
C LEU A 330 5.52 13.52 26.02
N LEU A 331 4.98 14.71 26.32
CA LEU A 331 5.73 15.97 26.28
C LEU A 331 6.85 16.06 27.36
N ARG A 332 6.83 15.20 28.37
CA ARG A 332 7.86 15.14 29.43
C ARG A 332 8.94 14.11 29.16
N LEU A 333 8.74 13.19 28.22
CA LEU A 333 9.78 12.24 27.85
C LEU A 333 10.96 13.00 27.24
N THR A 334 12.16 12.78 27.78
CA THR A 334 13.40 13.31 27.22
C THR A 334 14.03 12.28 26.30
N SER A 335 14.61 12.74 25.19
CA SER A 335 15.38 11.87 24.29
C SER A 335 16.81 11.69 24.83
N THR A 336 17.21 10.46 25.12
CA THR A 336 18.60 10.13 25.50
C THR A 336 19.36 9.37 24.39
N SER A 337 18.65 8.62 23.54
CA SER A 337 19.22 7.96 22.35
C SER A 337 19.33 8.91 21.16
N THR A 338 20.35 8.72 20.30
CA THR A 338 20.49 9.49 19.06
C THR A 338 19.81 8.79 17.88
N ALA A 339 19.42 9.53 16.85
CA ALA A 339 18.87 8.93 15.62
C ALA A 339 19.83 7.94 14.93
N THR A 340 21.12 8.03 15.25
CA THR A 340 22.21 7.17 14.75
C THR A 340 22.01 5.71 15.18
N ASP A 341 21.64 5.46 16.43
CA ASP A 341 21.54 4.09 16.98
C ASP A 341 20.47 3.25 16.26
N SER A 342 19.33 3.89 15.94
CA SER A 342 18.25 3.25 15.17
C SER A 342 18.63 3.04 13.70
N LEU A 343 19.43 3.93 13.12
CA LEU A 343 19.90 3.83 11.74
C LEU A 343 20.91 2.69 11.57
N GLU A 344 21.82 2.52 12.53
CA GLU A 344 22.80 1.42 12.55
C GLU A 344 22.12 0.05 12.58
N LEU A 345 21.08 -0.11 13.40
CA LEU A 345 20.30 -1.35 13.48
C LEU A 345 19.57 -1.66 12.16
N ALA A 346 19.01 -0.62 11.52
CA ALA A 346 18.34 -0.73 10.22
C ALA A 346 19.32 -1.12 9.10
N ILE A 347 20.51 -0.51 9.07
CA ILE A 347 21.55 -0.80 8.08
C ILE A 347 22.06 -2.23 8.24
N SER A 348 22.33 -2.66 9.48
CA SER A 348 22.82 -4.02 9.76
C SER A 348 21.83 -5.08 9.25
N SER A 349 20.54 -4.91 9.52
CA SER A 349 19.49 -5.82 9.05
C SER A 349 19.42 -5.92 7.53
N ARG A 350 19.65 -4.80 6.82
CA ARG A 350 19.66 -4.76 5.35
C ARG A 350 20.90 -5.41 4.76
N LEU A 351 22.06 -5.26 5.39
CA LEU A 351 23.29 -5.92 4.98
C LEU A 351 23.16 -7.45 5.07
N ASP A 352 22.56 -7.97 6.14
CA ASP A 352 22.32 -9.41 6.30
C ASP A 352 21.44 -9.98 5.17
N LEU A 353 20.43 -9.23 4.73
CA LEU A 353 19.56 -9.64 3.62
C LEU A 353 20.31 -9.66 2.29
N LEU A 354 21.11 -8.63 2.00
CA LEU A 354 21.92 -8.58 0.78
C LEU A 354 22.89 -9.78 0.73
N GLN A 355 23.49 -10.14 1.86
CA GLN A 355 24.36 -11.32 1.96
C GLN A 355 23.59 -12.62 1.71
N ALA A 356 22.39 -12.76 2.29
CA ALA A 356 21.54 -13.93 2.06
C ALA A 356 21.11 -14.06 0.59
N TRP A 357 20.84 -12.94 -0.09
CA TRP A 357 20.54 -12.92 -1.52
C TRP A 357 21.72 -13.35 -2.37
N GLN A 358 22.92 -12.84 -2.06
CA GLN A 358 24.14 -13.23 -2.76
C GLN A 358 24.44 -14.72 -2.64
N GLN A 359 24.03 -15.37 -1.54
CA GLN A 359 24.21 -16.81 -1.35
C GLN A 359 23.17 -17.67 -2.10
N ARG A 360 22.06 -17.07 -2.57
CA ARG A 360 20.99 -17.76 -3.31
C ARG A 360 21.18 -17.72 -4.83
N GLY A 361 21.98 -16.78 -5.34
CA GLY A 361 22.35 -16.68 -6.76
C GLY A 361 23.70 -17.30 -7.03
#